data_AF-A0A939FFN6-F1
#
_entry.id   AF-A0A939FFN6-F1
#
_cell.length_a   1.000
_cell.length_b   1.000
_cell.length_c   1.000
_cell.angle_alpha   90.00
_cell.angle_beta   90.00
_cell.angle_gamma   90.00
#
_symmetry.space_group_name_H-M   'P 1'
#
loop_
_entity.id
_entity.type
_entity.pdbx_description
1 polymer ?
#
loop_
_entity_poly.entity_id
_entity_poly.type
_entity_poly.pdbx_seq_one_letter_code
_entity_poly.pdbx_strand_id
1 'polypeptide(L)' 'VGGFHTAQVVDADPDAEAPWLVTAYIPGPTLQQVVAQHGPFVPDVVLRIGAGLAEGLAAIHRCGLVHRDLKP' A
#
# COMPACT_ATOMS: atom_id res chain seq x y z
N VAL A 1 11.52 -3.82 2.72
CA VAL A 1 10.15 -4.29 3.01
C VAL A 1 9.50 -4.65 1.68
N GLY A 2 8.97 -5.86 1.52
CA GLY A 2 8.41 -6.32 0.25
C GLY A 2 7.40 -7.43 0.52
N GLY A 3 6.12 -7.06 0.58
CA GLY A 3 5.00 -7.98 0.60
C GLY A 3 4.09 -7.70 -0.60
N PHE A 4 3.26 -8.68 -0.97
CA PHE A 4 2.34 -8.59 -2.12
C PHE A 4 1.38 -7.38 -2.09
N HIS A 5 1.22 -6.74 -0.92
CA HIS A 5 0.28 -5.65 -0.68
C HIS A 5 0.94 -4.30 -0.34
N THR A 6 2.25 -4.16 -0.60
CA THR A 6 2.96 -2.87 -0.51
C THR A 6 3.59 -2.56 -1.86
N ALA A 7 3.57 -1.30 -2.30
CA ALA A 7 4.32 -0.91 -3.49
C ALA A 7 5.81 -1.22 -3.30
N GLN A 8 6.38 -1.99 -4.23
CA GLN A 8 7.78 -2.38 -4.17
C GLN A 8 8.68 -1.16 -4.40
N VAL A 9 9.72 -1.02 -3.58
CA VAL A 9 10.86 -0.14 -3.89
C VAL A 9 11.71 -0.84 -4.95
N VAL A 10 11.83 -0.20 -6.11
CA VAL A 10 12.59 -0.71 -7.26
C VAL A 10 14.05 -0.27 -7.14
N ASP A 11 14.27 1.00 -6.78
CA ASP A 11 15.60 1.57 -6.61
C ASP A 11 15.53 2.80 -5.69
N ALA A 12 16.65 3.19 -5.08
CA ALA A 12 16.73 4.36 -4.23
C ALA A 12 18.19 4.82 -4.07
N ASP A 13 18.39 6.13 -3.96
CA ASP A 13 19.65 6.69 -3.47
C ASP A 13 19.33 7.79 -2.43
N PRO A 14 19.48 7.47 -1.13
CA PRO A 14 19.26 8.45 -0.07
C PRO A 14 20.45 9.40 0.13
N ASP A 15 21.63 9.07 -0.42
CA ASP A 15 22.89 9.81 -0.20
C ASP A 15 23.27 10.70 -1.41
N ALA A 16 22.51 10.62 -2.51
CA ALA A 16 22.63 11.52 -3.65
C ALA A 16 22.46 13.01 -3.27
N GLU A 17 23.01 13.90 -4.08
CA GLU A 17 22.84 15.36 -3.92
C GLU A 17 21.36 15.77 -3.82
N ALA A 18 20.49 15.07 -4.55
CA ALA A 18 19.05 15.12 -4.41
C ALA A 18 18.53 13.70 -4.12
N PRO A 19 18.24 13.36 -2.85
CA PRO A 19 17.78 12.03 -2.48
C PRO A 19 16.51 11.61 -3.25
N TRP A 20 16.47 10.36 -3.71
CA TRP A 20 15.37 9.87 -4.54
C TRP A 20 14.98 8.42 -4.22
N LEU A 21 13.75 8.09 -4.60
CA LEU A 21 13.13 6.77 -4.41
C LEU A 21 12.29 6.43 -5.63
N VAL A 22 12.49 5.25 -6.20
CA VAL A 22 11.68 4.69 -7.27
C VAL A 22 10.85 3.53 -6.72
N THR A 23 9.54 3.61 -6.91
CA THR A 23 8.60 2.54 -6.56
C THR A 23 7.90 2.00 -7.81
N ALA A 24 7.38 0.77 -7.70
CA ALA A 24 6.49 0.23 -8.72
C ALA A 24 5.29 1.17 -8.93
N TYR A 25 4.99 1.49 -10.19
CA TYR A 25 3.79 2.22 -10.56
C TYR A 25 2.59 1.26 -10.57
N ILE A 26 1.56 1.57 -9.78
CA ILE A 26 0.35 0.76 -9.69
C ILE A 26 -0.77 1.52 -10.43
N PRO A 27 -1.15 1.08 -11.65
CA PRO A 27 -2.21 1.75 -12.40
C PRO A 27 -3.58 1.45 -11.79
N GLY A 28 -4.41 2.48 -11.65
CA GLY A 28 -5.80 2.34 -11.21
C GLY A 28 -6.27 3.47 -10.30
N PRO A 29 -7.58 3.53 -10.02
CA PRO A 29 -8.13 4.49 -9.07
C PRO A 29 -7.77 4.13 -7.62
N THR A 30 -7.80 5.11 -6.73
CA THR A 30 -7.67 4.87 -5.28
C THR A 30 -8.92 4.18 -4.72
N LEU A 31 -8.80 3.53 -3.56
CA LEU A 31 -9.95 2.92 -2.88
C LEU A 31 -11.03 3.96 -2.61
N GLN A 32 -10.64 5.16 -2.15
CA GLN A 32 -11.55 6.27 -1.92
C GLN A 32 -12.31 6.68 -3.19
N GLN A 33 -11.63 6.78 -4.34
CA GLN A 33 -12.26 7.13 -5.61
C GLN A 33 -13.30 6.10 -6.04
N VAL A 34 -12.99 4.80 -5.92
CA VAL A 34 -13.92 3.74 -6.32
C VAL A 34 -15.18 3.78 -5.45
N VAL A 35 -15.02 3.89 -4.13
CA VAL A 35 -16.16 3.97 -3.18
C VAL A 35 -17.00 5.21 -3.41
N ALA A 36 -16.37 6.37 -3.66
CA ALA A 36 -17.08 7.61 -3.92
C ALA A 36 -17.92 7.56 -5.21
N GLN A 37 -17.42 6.86 -6.24
CA GLN A 37 -18.09 6.77 -7.54
C GLN A 37 -19.17 5.68 -7.61
N HIS A 38 -18.94 4.53 -6.95
CA HIS A 38 -19.77 3.32 -7.12
C HIS A 38 -20.53 2.91 -5.85
N GLY A 39 -20.32 3.62 -4.74
CA GLY A 39 -20.88 3.23 -3.45
C GLY A 39 -20.05 2.16 -2.72
N PRO A 40 -20.55 1.68 -1.57
CA PRO A 40 -19.83 0.68 -0.78
C PRO A 40 -19.74 -0.67 -1.51
N PHE A 41 -18.65 -1.39 -1.26
CA PHE A 41 -18.50 -2.75 -1.76
C PHE A 41 -19.40 -3.75 -1.04
N VAL A 42 -19.69 -4.84 -1.74
CA VAL A 42 -20.30 -6.03 -1.13
C VAL A 42 -19.37 -6.65 -0.06
N PRO A 43 -19.92 -7.31 0.98
CA PRO A 43 -19.14 -7.74 2.14
C PRO A 43 -17.93 -8.63 1.82
N ASP A 44 -18.04 -9.52 0.83
CA ASP A 44 -16.96 -10.41 0.41
C ASP A 44 -15.75 -9.64 -0.14
N VAL A 45 -15.99 -8.57 -0.90
CA VAL A 45 -14.94 -7.70 -1.43
C VAL A 45 -14.28 -6.92 -0.30
N VAL A 46 -15.06 -6.42 0.66
CA VAL A 46 -14.52 -5.73 1.85
C VAL A 46 -13.59 -6.65 2.63
N LEU A 47 -13.99 -7.90 2.86
CA LEU A 47 -13.17 -8.90 3.55
C LEU A 47 -11.87 -9.17 2.78
N ARG A 48 -11.92 -9.25 1.46
CA ARG A 48 -10.74 -9.50 0.62
C ARG A 48 -9.75 -8.33 0.65
N ILE A 49 -10.24 -7.09 0.60
CA ILE A 49 -9.42 -5.89 0.76
C ILE A 49 -8.80 -5.84 2.17
N GLY A 50 -9.62 -6.09 3.20
CA GLY A 50 -9.18 -6.11 4.59
C GLY A 50 -8.10 -7.15 4.87
N ALA A 51 -8.22 -8.36 4.30
CA ALA A 51 -7.21 -9.39 4.40
C ALA A 51 -5.87 -8.94 3.76
N GLY A 52 -5.90 -8.40 2.54
CA GLY A 52 -4.68 -7.90 1.89
C GLY A 52 -4.02 -6.75 2.66
N LEU A 53 -4.83 -5.84 3.23
CA LEU A 53 -4.32 -4.78 4.09
C LEU A 53 -3.64 -5.34 5.35
N ALA A 54 -4.29 -6.30 6.02
CA ALA A 54 -3.74 -6.95 7.21
C ALA A 54 -2.41 -7.68 6.91
N GLU A 55 -2.31 -8.37 5.77
CA GLU A 55 -1.09 -9.03 5.32
C GLU A 55 0.05 -8.02 5.05
N GLY A 56 -0.24 -6.90 4.39
CA GLY A 56 0.71 -5.82 4.16
C GLY A 56 1.24 -5.21 5.45
N LEU A 57 0.34 -4.88 6.39
CA LEU A 57 0.72 -4.34 7.70
C LEU A 57 1.52 -5.36 8.52
N ALA A 58 1.12 -6.63 8.51
CA ALA A 58 1.87 -7.69 9.17
C ALA A 58 3.29 -7.82 8.61
N ALA A 59 3.49 -7.66 7.30
CA ALA A 59 4.82 -7.65 6.69
C ALA A 59 5.67 -6.46 7.17
N ILE A 60 5.09 -5.26 7.28
CA ILE A 60 5.76 -4.07 7.82
C ILE A 60 6.15 -4.29 9.28
N HIS A 61 5.23 -4.79 10.09
CA HIS A 61 5.44 -5.02 11.52
C HIS A 61 6.51 -6.08 11.79
N ARG A 62 6.61 -7.13 10.95
CA ARG A 62 7.69 -8.13 11.04
C ARG A 62 9.09 -7.53 10.85
N CYS A 63 9.20 -6.38 10.19
CA CYS A 63 10.45 -5.64 10.07
C CYS A 63 10.73 -4.70 11.25
N GLY A 64 9.91 -4.73 12.32
CA GLY A 64 10.01 -3.82 13.47
C GLY A 64 9.56 -2.40 13.17
N LEU A 65 8.87 -2.19 12.04
CA LEU A 65 8.37 -0.89 11.59
C LEU A 65 6.88 -0.75 11.89
N VAL A 66 6.43 0.50 12.04
CA VAL A 66 5.01 0.86 12.11
C VAL A 66 4.70 1.75 10.91
N HIS A 67 3.61 1.48 10.19
CA HIS A 67 3.25 2.23 8.97
C HIS A 67 3.05 3.72 9.25
N ARG A 68 2.45 4.06 10.41
CA ARG A 68 2.17 5.42 10.92
C ARG A 68 1.19 6.28 10.12
N ASP A 69 0.98 6.02 8.84
CA ASP A 69 0.06 6.84 8.02
C ASP A 69 -0.93 6.01 7.18
N LEU A 70 -1.67 5.10 7.82
CA LEU A 70 -2.62 4.25 7.11
C LEU A 70 -3.90 5.03 6.75
N LYS A 71 -4.18 5.18 5.45
CA LYS A 71 -5.33 5.92 4.90
C LYS A 71 -5.89 5.22 3.64
N PRO A 72 -7.18 5.41 3.30
CA PRO A 72 -7.71 5.13 1.97
C PRO A 72 -7.28 6.16 0.93
#